data_AF-A0A969RFY7-F1
#
_entry.id   AF-A0A969RFY7-F1
#
_cell.length_a   1.000
_cell.length_b   1.000
_cell.length_c   1.000
_cell.angle_alpha   90.00
_cell.angle_beta   90.00
_cell.angle_gamma   90.00
#
_symmetry.space_group_name_H-M   'P 1'
#
loop_
_entity.id
_entity.type
_entity.pdbx_description
1 polymer ?
#
loop_
_entity_poly.entity_id
_entity_poly.type
_entity_poly.pdbx_seq_one_letter_code
_entity_poly.pdbx_strand_id
1 'polypeptide(L)'
;SPSPHLPIPSSPHPPISLKAIAWRWGHYFPLPSPIDIAYRLRLNEWNGKTSVELELMGVRSALPSPPELADLGGEKDSRVRGSSLLQEESEEPESSSLPFEEGLDGSRIEFYYNKCKYTCNICEVGDIKELRIRNLEGQVLSIQPQQRRGLFGKRREDAAEIDVVQPHYFNLIRAAVNALELAEKHQLLQEKERLIVEKDQHITMLSQQLESLNRELNQLSQEQQQCRSLQTKIQPRQAIIQTHETPIAQLQLQVKQGSNPPTADDLKRAAKAKLGAVIWKCLNSHSQRDLIAAYTHQQDIRSESFTAHLTDYSEAGLRLGFAVEREIIQPFFKQIHQFLLANGGSSEIGGVTLKARKKYTLEMLPPLLADQWHSFQETLLMNNHPCPEEHLYYTVTFNSVNAADRTTVKTFLQQWNHPIAQWLLTQDTNAASAIDQINRLRNIATHTDHLLHEWHFELLQALVIGNETRPGIFREIYG
;
A
#
# COMPACT_ATOMS: atom_id res chain seq x y z
N SER A 1 58.84 23.12 -5.00
CA SER A 1 58.63 24.17 -6.03
C SER A 1 57.41 23.84 -6.86
N PRO A 2 56.67 24.87 -7.30
CA PRO A 2 55.23 24.93 -7.29
C PRO A 2 54.58 24.46 -8.60
N SER A 3 53.31 24.05 -8.50
CA SER A 3 52.40 24.01 -9.63
C SER A 3 52.27 25.41 -10.25
N PRO A 4 52.51 25.58 -11.56
CA PRO A 4 52.19 26.82 -12.25
C PRO A 4 50.71 26.80 -12.63
N HIS A 5 49.91 27.60 -11.93
CA HIS A 5 48.60 28.03 -12.44
C HIS A 5 48.85 29.20 -13.40
N LEU A 6 48.70 28.93 -14.70
CA LEU A 6 48.47 29.92 -15.75
C LEU A 6 47.10 29.60 -16.38
N PRO A 7 46.46 30.60 -16.98
CA PRO A 7 45.09 31.01 -16.75
C PRO A 7 44.14 30.25 -17.67
N ILE A 8 42.98 29.82 -17.17
CA ILE A 8 41.94 29.36 -18.08
C ILE A 8 41.37 30.62 -18.77
N PRO A 9 41.43 30.64 -20.11
CA PRO A 9 41.04 31.79 -20.92
C PRO A 9 39.53 32.05 -20.79
N SER A 10 39.17 33.33 -20.74
CA SER A 10 37.85 33.83 -21.11
C SER A 10 37.41 33.10 -22.38
N SER A 11 36.41 32.23 -22.25
CA SER A 11 35.99 31.41 -23.37
C SER A 11 35.60 32.30 -24.56
N PRO A 12 36.19 32.06 -25.75
CA PRO A 12 35.94 32.79 -26.98
C PRO A 12 34.73 32.18 -27.70
N HIS A 13 33.63 31.95 -26.99
CA HIS A 13 32.40 31.47 -27.61
C HIS A 13 31.56 32.68 -28.03
N PRO A 14 31.13 32.75 -29.31
CA PRO A 14 30.16 33.77 -29.72
C PRO A 14 28.94 33.66 -28.81
N PRO A 15 28.29 34.78 -28.45
CA PRO A 15 27.13 34.76 -27.58
C PRO A 15 26.09 33.80 -28.16
N ILE A 16 25.85 32.70 -27.45
CA ILE A 16 24.89 31.68 -27.86
C ILE A 16 23.51 32.32 -27.70
N SER A 17 22.94 32.81 -28.80
CA SER A 17 21.60 33.39 -28.81
C SER A 17 20.56 32.27 -28.90
N LEU A 18 20.02 31.90 -27.73
CA LEU A 18 18.91 30.95 -27.63
C LEU A 18 17.60 31.73 -27.56
N LYS A 19 16.61 31.32 -28.36
CA LYS A 19 15.27 31.91 -28.31
C LYS A 19 14.56 31.43 -27.05
N ALA A 20 13.93 32.36 -26.35
CA ALA A 20 13.14 32.09 -25.17
C ALA A 20 11.69 32.57 -25.35
N ILE A 21 10.74 31.83 -24.80
CA ILE A 21 9.31 32.16 -24.82
C ILE A 21 8.83 32.25 -23.37
N ALA A 22 8.04 33.29 -23.08
CA ALA A 22 7.42 33.52 -21.77
C ALA A 22 5.93 33.80 -21.95
N TRP A 23 5.09 33.19 -21.11
CA TRP A 23 3.64 33.26 -21.24
C TRP A 23 3.03 34.16 -20.17
N ARG A 24 2.23 35.15 -20.57
CA ARG A 24 1.51 36.09 -19.68
C ARG A 24 2.43 37.04 -18.88
N TRP A 25 3.59 37.40 -19.45
CA TRP A 25 4.60 38.24 -18.80
C TRP A 25 4.46 39.75 -19.07
N GLY A 26 3.31 40.20 -19.55
CA GLY A 26 3.09 41.61 -19.90
C GLY A 26 3.37 42.60 -18.77
N HIS A 27 3.14 42.19 -17.51
CA HIS A 27 3.41 43.02 -16.32
C HIS A 27 4.89 43.07 -15.91
N TYR A 28 5.75 42.22 -16.46
CA TYR A 28 7.18 42.15 -16.15
C TYR A 28 8.05 42.86 -17.20
N PHE A 29 7.44 43.54 -18.17
CA PHE A 29 8.15 44.25 -19.23
C PHE A 29 8.24 45.75 -18.92
N PRO A 30 9.41 46.39 -19.16
CA PRO A 30 10.67 45.83 -19.65
C PRO A 30 11.41 45.02 -18.57
N LEU A 31 12.08 43.94 -18.99
CA LEU A 31 12.89 43.13 -18.07
C LEU A 31 14.18 43.87 -17.70
N PRO A 32 14.60 43.86 -16.42
CA PRO A 32 15.90 44.39 -16.03
C PRO A 32 17.04 43.56 -16.68
N SER A 33 18.20 44.18 -16.88
CA SER A 33 19.40 43.50 -17.40
C SER A 33 20.58 43.82 -16.49
N PRO A 34 21.29 42.81 -15.92
CA PRO A 34 21.13 41.36 -16.10
C PRO A 34 20.05 40.72 -15.20
N ILE A 35 19.50 39.59 -15.65
CA ILE A 35 18.52 38.76 -14.92
C ILE A 35 18.99 37.32 -14.83
N ASP A 36 18.64 36.66 -13.72
CA ASP A 36 18.69 35.21 -13.63
C ASP A 36 17.34 34.65 -14.08
N ILE A 37 17.39 33.64 -14.94
CA ILE A 37 16.21 32.98 -15.50
C ILE A 37 16.11 31.54 -14.96
N ALA A 38 14.94 31.16 -14.48
CA ALA A 38 14.56 29.77 -14.32
C ALA A 38 13.86 29.34 -15.60
N TYR A 39 14.37 28.30 -16.28
CA TYR A 39 13.87 27.88 -17.58
C TYR A 39 13.68 26.37 -17.66
N ARG A 40 12.82 25.95 -18.60
CA ARG A 40 12.70 24.57 -19.05
C ARG A 40 13.13 24.51 -20.53
N LEU A 41 14.01 23.57 -20.87
CA LEU A 41 14.39 23.33 -22.26
C LEU A 41 13.22 22.67 -23.00
N ARG A 42 12.88 23.17 -24.18
CA ARG A 42 11.85 22.59 -25.02
C ARG A 42 12.36 22.39 -26.45
N LEU A 43 11.96 21.27 -27.04
CA LEU A 43 12.15 21.01 -28.46
C LEU A 43 10.94 21.56 -29.22
N ASN A 44 11.16 22.47 -30.14
CA ASN A 44 10.14 23.01 -31.04
C ASN A 44 10.29 22.33 -32.41
N GLU A 45 9.21 21.70 -32.88
CA GLU A 45 9.14 21.12 -34.21
C GLU A 45 8.08 21.86 -35.01
N TRP A 46 8.54 22.69 -35.95
CA TRP A 46 7.67 23.48 -36.81
C TRP A 46 8.11 23.31 -38.27
N ASN A 47 7.16 22.98 -39.16
CA ASN A 47 7.42 22.70 -40.58
C ASN A 47 8.56 21.67 -40.81
N GLY A 48 8.63 20.63 -39.98
CA GLY A 48 9.63 19.57 -40.11
C GLY A 48 11.07 19.98 -39.73
N LYS A 49 11.25 21.16 -39.11
CA LYS A 49 12.53 21.60 -38.56
C LYS A 49 12.46 21.61 -37.04
N THR A 50 13.43 20.96 -36.42
CA THR A 50 13.55 20.81 -34.97
C THR A 50 14.55 21.84 -34.43
N SER A 51 14.16 22.66 -33.46
CA SER A 51 15.04 23.61 -32.77
C SER A 51 14.85 23.59 -31.26
N VAL A 52 15.92 23.86 -30.50
CA VAL A 52 15.87 23.95 -29.05
C VAL A 52 15.54 25.38 -28.63
N GLU A 53 14.53 25.54 -27.78
CA GLU A 53 14.03 26.81 -27.25
C GLU A 53 13.94 26.76 -25.73
N LEU A 54 14.01 27.92 -25.06
CA LEU A 54 13.89 28.04 -23.61
C LEU A 54 12.49 28.52 -23.24
N GLU A 55 11.79 27.79 -22.39
CA GLU A 55 10.53 28.25 -21.81
C GLU A 55 10.80 28.87 -20.44
N LEU A 56 10.53 30.18 -20.27
CA LEU A 56 10.81 30.89 -19.03
C LEU A 56 9.73 30.59 -17.97
N MET A 57 10.17 30.06 -16.84
CA MET A 57 9.32 29.71 -15.69
C MET A 57 9.37 30.77 -14.59
N GLY A 58 10.45 31.54 -14.52
CA GLY A 58 10.59 32.65 -13.57
C GLY A 58 11.84 33.47 -13.86
N VAL A 59 11.84 34.73 -13.43
CA VAL A 59 12.97 35.66 -13.55
C VAL A 59 13.17 36.37 -12.23
N ARG A 60 14.43 36.56 -11.86
CA ARG A 60 14.82 37.47 -10.77
C ARG A 60 15.88 38.44 -11.27
N SER A 61 15.91 39.64 -10.68
CA SER A 61 17.03 40.56 -10.89
C SER A 61 18.31 39.95 -10.34
N ALA A 62 19.42 40.03 -11.09
CA ALA A 62 20.71 39.45 -10.67
C ALA A 62 21.51 40.35 -9.70
N LEU A 63 20.95 41.49 -9.26
CA LEU A 63 21.58 42.38 -8.29
C LEU A 63 21.17 42.03 -6.86
N PRO A 64 22.12 41.91 -5.91
CA PRO A 64 21.79 41.70 -4.50
C PRO A 64 21.21 42.98 -3.89
N SER A 65 20.01 42.91 -3.32
CA SER A 65 19.52 43.94 -2.39
C SER A 65 20.32 43.87 -1.08
N PRO A 66 20.72 45.00 -0.47
CA PRO A 66 21.40 45.00 0.83
C PRO A 66 20.53 44.36 1.93
N PRO A 67 21.13 43.74 2.96
CA PRO A 67 20.38 43.06 4.00
C PRO A 67 19.84 44.06 5.01
N GLU A 68 18.51 44.18 5.14
CA GLU A 68 17.87 44.95 6.21
C GLU A 68 17.19 43.99 7.20
N LEU A 69 17.95 43.73 8.26
CA LEU A 69 17.59 43.56 9.67
C LEU A 69 16.31 42.79 10.05
N ALA A 70 16.58 41.77 10.88
CA ALA A 70 15.63 41.00 11.65
C ALA A 70 14.87 41.83 12.71
N ASP A 71 13.78 41.19 13.15
CA ASP A 71 13.23 41.20 14.51
C ASP A 71 12.15 42.25 14.80
N LEU A 72 10.92 41.77 15.03
CA LEU A 72 10.35 41.65 16.39
C LEU A 72 8.91 41.14 16.32
N GLY A 73 8.62 40.13 17.15
CA GLY A 73 7.32 39.48 17.26
C GLY A 73 6.23 40.34 17.93
N GLY A 74 5.03 39.78 17.99
CA GLY A 74 3.93 40.32 18.79
C GLY A 74 2.59 39.66 18.50
N GLU A 75 2.21 38.70 19.34
CA GLU A 75 0.83 38.25 19.52
C GLU A 75 -0.12 39.41 19.88
N LYS A 76 -1.37 39.39 19.40
CA LYS A 76 -2.60 39.30 20.21
C LYS A 76 -3.85 39.68 19.41
N ASP A 77 -4.74 38.70 19.33
CA ASP A 77 -6.09 38.70 19.91
C ASP A 77 -7.01 39.95 19.84
N SER A 78 -8.27 39.63 19.52
CA SER A 78 -9.52 40.23 20.02
C SER A 78 -10.14 41.48 19.35
N ARG A 79 -11.32 41.19 18.76
CA ARG A 79 -12.65 41.79 19.02
C ARG A 79 -12.92 43.31 18.83
N VAL A 80 -13.89 43.52 17.92
CA VAL A 80 -15.19 44.20 18.12
C VAL A 80 -15.29 45.73 18.03
N ARG A 81 -16.32 46.13 17.28
CA ARG A 81 -17.04 47.42 17.22
C ARG A 81 -16.26 48.58 16.60
N GLY A 82 -16.82 49.34 15.68
CA GLY A 82 -18.20 49.48 15.26
C GLY A 82 -18.42 50.90 14.74
N SER A 83 -19.59 51.07 14.12
CA SER A 83 -20.23 52.33 13.69
C SER A 83 -19.91 52.74 12.26
N SER A 84 -20.83 53.31 11.48
CA SER A 84 -22.31 53.48 11.43
C SER A 84 -22.52 54.60 10.39
N LEU A 85 -23.76 54.75 9.89
CA LEU A 85 -24.35 55.93 9.20
C LEU A 85 -24.01 56.08 7.69
N LEU A 86 -24.94 56.22 6.72
CA LEU A 86 -26.40 56.48 6.62
C LEU A 86 -26.89 55.85 5.26
N GLN A 87 -28.09 55.24 5.12
CA GLN A 87 -29.41 55.82 4.77
C GLN A 87 -29.36 56.83 3.61
N GLU A 88 -30.15 56.76 2.53
CA GLU A 88 -31.63 56.70 2.37
C GLU A 88 -31.97 55.94 1.05
N GLU A 89 -32.92 54.99 0.93
CA GLU A 89 -34.40 55.10 0.93
C GLU A 89 -35.00 56.10 -0.08
N SER A 90 -35.69 55.59 -1.12
CA SER A 90 -37.06 56.03 -1.46
C SER A 90 -37.75 55.04 -2.41
N GLU A 91 -38.91 54.55 -1.97
CA GLU A 91 -39.89 53.71 -2.66
C GLU A 91 -40.76 54.53 -3.64
N GLU A 92 -41.15 53.88 -4.75
CA GLU A 92 -42.50 53.73 -5.35
C GLU A 92 -43.59 54.84 -5.20
N PRO A 93 -44.52 55.01 -6.18
CA PRO A 93 -45.68 54.10 -6.23
C PRO A 93 -46.40 53.88 -7.57
N GLU A 94 -47.20 52.81 -7.54
CA GLU A 94 -48.31 52.47 -8.42
C GLU A 94 -49.43 53.55 -8.49
N SER A 95 -50.25 53.53 -9.55
CA SER A 95 -51.68 53.17 -9.46
C SER A 95 -52.47 53.42 -10.77
N SER A 96 -53.25 52.39 -11.16
CA SER A 96 -54.67 52.36 -11.63
C SER A 96 -55.22 53.43 -12.60
N SER A 97 -56.15 53.22 -13.55
CA SER A 97 -57.13 52.16 -13.82
C SER A 97 -57.83 52.41 -15.20
N LEU A 98 -58.45 51.36 -15.75
CA LEU A 98 -59.12 51.15 -17.07
C LEU A 98 -60.39 52.01 -17.33
N PRO A 99 -60.96 52.07 -18.57
CA PRO A 99 -61.86 51.02 -19.14
C PRO A 99 -61.54 50.63 -20.62
N PHE A 100 -61.69 49.36 -21.04
CA PHE A 100 -62.85 48.76 -21.78
C PHE A 100 -63.06 49.41 -23.19
N GLU A 101 -62.94 48.79 -24.38
CA GLU A 101 -63.31 47.46 -24.90
C GLU A 101 -62.54 47.03 -26.17
N GLU A 102 -62.50 45.71 -26.36
CA GLU A 102 -62.66 44.92 -27.61
C GLU A 102 -61.67 45.03 -28.79
N GLY A 103 -61.03 43.88 -29.06
CA GLY A 103 -61.06 43.29 -30.41
C GLY A 103 -59.85 43.49 -31.33
N LEU A 104 -59.00 42.46 -31.37
CA LEU A 104 -58.21 41.98 -32.52
C LEU A 104 -57.11 42.92 -33.10
N ASP A 105 -55.86 42.58 -32.78
CA ASP A 105 -54.72 42.31 -33.70
C ASP A 105 -53.38 42.70 -33.06
N GLY A 106 -52.63 41.69 -32.61
CA GLY A 106 -51.33 41.79 -31.92
C GLY A 106 -50.14 42.21 -32.79
N SER A 107 -50.32 43.17 -33.71
CA SER A 107 -49.21 43.71 -34.53
C SER A 107 -49.36 45.22 -34.76
N ARG A 108 -49.84 45.95 -33.76
CA ARG A 108 -49.91 47.42 -33.82
C ARG A 108 -48.63 48.01 -33.22
N ILE A 109 -47.84 48.67 -34.04
CA ILE A 109 -46.61 49.36 -33.62
C ILE A 109 -46.95 50.81 -33.31
N GLU A 110 -46.53 51.26 -32.14
CA GLU A 110 -46.69 52.64 -31.72
C GLU A 110 -45.57 53.51 -32.29
N PHE A 111 -45.93 54.68 -32.81
CA PHE A 111 -44.94 55.66 -33.27
C PHE A 111 -45.45 57.08 -33.05
N TYR A 112 -44.54 58.05 -33.03
CA TYR A 112 -44.84 59.45 -32.83
C TYR A 112 -44.60 60.24 -34.10
N TYR A 113 -45.59 61.05 -34.50
CA TYR A 113 -45.44 62.00 -35.58
C TYR A 113 -46.03 63.34 -35.15
N ASN A 114 -45.25 64.42 -35.29
CA ASN A 114 -45.64 65.77 -34.86
C ASN A 114 -46.16 65.83 -33.39
N LYS A 115 -45.48 65.13 -32.47
CA LYS A 115 -45.84 65.00 -31.04
C LYS A 115 -47.16 64.27 -30.74
N CYS A 116 -47.85 63.73 -31.76
CA CYS A 116 -49.03 62.90 -31.57
C CYS A 116 -48.65 61.42 -31.64
N LYS A 117 -49.26 60.61 -30.78
CA LYS A 117 -49.11 59.15 -30.76
C LYS A 117 -50.03 58.53 -31.81
N TYR A 118 -49.49 57.63 -32.62
CA TYR A 118 -50.22 56.83 -33.59
C TYR A 118 -49.88 55.36 -33.41
N THR A 119 -50.77 54.49 -33.92
CA THR A 119 -50.47 53.06 -34.03
C THR A 119 -50.61 52.65 -35.48
N CYS A 120 -49.64 51.91 -36.02
CA CYS A 120 -49.72 51.38 -37.36
C CYS A 120 -49.66 49.86 -37.38
N ASN A 121 -50.31 49.24 -38.36
CA ASN A 121 -50.15 47.82 -38.67
C ASN A 121 -50.31 47.60 -40.17
N ILE A 122 -49.83 46.44 -40.63
CA ILE A 122 -50.10 45.94 -41.97
C ILE A 122 -51.17 44.85 -41.81
N CYS A 123 -52.31 45.02 -42.47
CA CYS A 123 -53.38 44.02 -42.51
C CYS A 123 -53.47 43.43 -43.93
N GLU A 124 -53.65 42.12 -44.01
CA GLU A 124 -54.00 41.43 -45.26
C GLU A 124 -55.52 41.27 -45.32
N VAL A 125 -56.16 41.93 -46.29
CA VAL A 125 -57.61 41.81 -46.53
C VAL A 125 -57.80 41.24 -47.93
N GLY A 126 -58.02 39.93 -48.02
CA GLY A 126 -57.94 39.21 -49.30
C GLY A 126 -56.50 39.14 -49.81
N ASP A 127 -56.30 39.39 -51.11
CA ASP A 127 -54.96 39.47 -51.74
C ASP A 127 -54.29 40.85 -51.59
N ILE A 128 -54.88 41.76 -50.82
CA ILE A 128 -54.43 43.15 -50.72
C ILE A 128 -53.80 43.40 -49.35
N LYS A 129 -52.53 43.84 -49.35
CA LYS A 129 -51.86 44.37 -48.16
C LYS A 129 -52.25 45.84 -47.97
N GLU A 130 -52.78 46.20 -46.80
CA GLU A 130 -53.17 47.56 -46.45
C GLU A 130 -52.35 48.04 -45.24
N LEU A 131 -51.68 49.19 -45.36
CA LEU A 131 -51.13 49.92 -44.22
C LEU A 131 -52.27 50.67 -43.53
N ARG A 132 -52.46 50.44 -42.24
CA ARG A 132 -53.45 51.17 -41.44
C ARG A 132 -52.75 51.97 -40.36
N ILE A 133 -53.03 53.26 -40.29
CA ILE A 133 -52.51 54.18 -39.30
C ILE A 133 -53.67 54.73 -38.50
N ARG A 134 -53.72 54.43 -37.21
CA ARG A 134 -54.76 54.90 -36.29
C ARG A 134 -54.23 56.06 -35.44
N ASN A 135 -55.02 57.11 -35.32
CA ASN A 135 -54.78 58.22 -34.39
C ASN A 135 -55.46 57.99 -33.03
N LEU A 136 -55.20 58.87 -32.06
CA LEU A 136 -55.81 58.81 -30.72
C LEU A 136 -57.34 58.97 -30.72
N GLU A 137 -57.91 59.62 -31.73
CA GLU A 137 -59.36 59.83 -31.87
C GLU A 137 -60.10 58.60 -32.43
N GLY A 138 -59.37 57.52 -32.69
CA GLY A 138 -59.89 56.26 -33.24
C GLY A 138 -60.12 56.27 -34.75
N GLN A 139 -59.71 57.33 -35.46
CA GLN A 139 -59.75 57.38 -36.92
C GLN A 139 -58.59 56.58 -37.51
N VAL A 140 -58.87 55.85 -38.59
CA VAL A 140 -57.90 54.99 -39.27
C VAL A 140 -57.71 55.48 -40.70
N LEU A 141 -56.45 55.75 -41.05
CA LEU A 141 -56.00 55.95 -42.42
C LEU A 141 -55.58 54.60 -43.00
N SER A 142 -56.33 54.09 -43.98
CA SER A 142 -56.04 52.84 -44.67
C SER A 142 -55.52 53.12 -46.08
N ILE A 143 -54.35 52.57 -46.42
CA ILE A 143 -53.63 52.86 -47.66
C ILE A 143 -53.11 51.56 -48.26
N GLN A 144 -53.33 51.39 -49.56
CA GLN A 144 -52.78 50.27 -50.32
C GLN A 144 -51.45 50.68 -50.98
N PRO A 145 -50.50 49.75 -51.14
CA PRO A 145 -49.26 50.00 -51.87
C PRO A 145 -49.53 50.61 -53.25
N GLN A 146 -48.74 51.61 -53.62
CA GLN A 146 -48.75 52.26 -54.94
C GLN A 146 -50.01 53.07 -55.28
N GLN A 147 -50.98 53.21 -54.36
CA GLN A 147 -52.13 54.09 -54.55
C GLN A 147 -51.85 55.52 -54.07
N ARG A 148 -52.39 56.50 -54.80
CA ARG A 148 -52.29 57.93 -54.47
C ARG A 148 -53.46 58.43 -53.62
N ARG A 149 -54.45 57.57 -53.33
CA ARG A 149 -55.59 57.88 -52.47
C ARG A 149 -55.63 56.90 -51.31
N GLY A 150 -55.97 57.40 -50.14
CA GLY A 150 -56.20 56.61 -48.92
C GLY A 150 -57.61 56.85 -48.38
N LEU A 151 -58.11 55.91 -47.60
CA LEU A 151 -59.40 56.03 -46.93
C LEU A 151 -59.17 56.45 -45.48
N PHE A 152 -59.77 57.57 -45.05
CA PHE A 152 -59.64 58.10 -43.70
C PHE A 152 -61.01 58.18 -43.01
N GLY A 153 -61.18 57.45 -41.90
CA GLY A 153 -62.42 57.49 -41.14
C GLY A 153 -62.44 56.53 -39.95
N LYS A 154 -63.54 56.56 -39.18
CA LYS A 154 -63.77 55.60 -38.08
C LYS A 154 -64.30 54.25 -38.58
N ARG A 155 -65.04 54.25 -39.70
CA ARG A 155 -65.58 53.07 -40.39
C ARG A 155 -65.22 53.14 -41.88
N ARG A 156 -65.03 51.99 -42.54
CA ARG A 156 -64.67 51.93 -43.98
C ARG A 156 -65.78 52.48 -44.88
N GLU A 157 -67.04 52.28 -44.48
CA GLU A 157 -68.24 52.71 -45.21
C GLU A 157 -68.42 54.24 -45.28
N ASP A 158 -67.93 54.97 -44.27
CA ASP A 158 -68.02 56.45 -44.20
C ASP A 158 -66.64 57.13 -44.39
N ALA A 159 -65.64 56.39 -44.84
CA ALA A 159 -64.29 56.90 -44.93
C ALA A 159 -64.16 57.93 -46.07
N ALA A 160 -63.56 59.07 -45.76
CA ALA A 160 -63.25 60.08 -46.76
C ALA A 160 -62.04 59.63 -47.61
N GLU A 161 -62.15 59.77 -48.94
CA GLU A 161 -61.00 59.61 -49.83
C GLU A 161 -60.07 60.83 -49.69
N ILE A 162 -58.87 60.60 -49.16
CA ILE A 162 -57.84 61.61 -49.02
C ILE A 162 -56.71 61.38 -50.02
N ASP A 163 -56.13 62.48 -50.51
CA ASP A 163 -54.91 62.42 -51.32
C ASP A 163 -53.69 62.25 -50.41
N VAL A 164 -53.05 61.08 -50.48
CA VAL A 164 -51.89 60.76 -49.63
C VAL A 164 -50.60 61.42 -50.10
N VAL A 165 -50.61 62.09 -51.27
CA VAL A 165 -49.48 62.88 -51.78
C VAL A 165 -49.35 64.21 -51.03
N GLN A 166 -50.38 64.63 -50.28
CA GLN A 166 -50.28 65.83 -49.45
C GLN A 166 -49.14 65.69 -48.42
N PRO A 167 -48.35 66.75 -48.18
CA PRO A 167 -47.15 66.66 -47.34
C PRO A 167 -47.37 66.11 -45.93
N HIS A 168 -48.52 66.40 -45.32
CA HIS A 168 -48.85 65.89 -43.98
C HIS A 168 -49.00 64.37 -43.97
N TYR A 169 -49.89 63.82 -44.81
CA TYR A 169 -50.14 62.38 -44.88
C TYR A 169 -48.93 61.62 -45.41
N PHE A 170 -48.23 62.16 -46.42
CA PHE A 170 -46.99 61.56 -46.93
C PHE A 170 -45.95 61.34 -45.84
N ASN A 171 -45.69 62.36 -45.01
CA ASN A 171 -44.72 62.26 -43.92
C ASN A 171 -45.19 61.38 -42.77
N LEU A 172 -46.50 61.35 -42.48
CA LEU A 172 -47.10 60.43 -41.51
C LEU A 172 -46.95 58.97 -41.95
N ILE A 173 -47.21 58.68 -43.22
CA ILE A 173 -47.03 57.35 -43.83
C ILE A 173 -45.57 56.93 -43.77
N ARG A 174 -44.65 57.83 -44.14
CA ARG A 174 -43.21 57.56 -44.03
C ARG A 174 -42.80 57.24 -42.59
N ALA A 175 -43.31 57.98 -41.61
CA ALA A 175 -43.03 57.71 -40.20
C ALA A 175 -43.58 56.34 -39.75
N ALA A 176 -44.79 55.96 -40.20
CA ALA A 176 -45.38 54.66 -39.92
C ALA A 176 -44.59 53.49 -40.54
N VAL A 177 -44.22 53.60 -41.82
CA VAL A 177 -43.41 52.58 -42.53
C VAL A 177 -42.04 52.43 -41.87
N ASN A 178 -41.37 53.53 -41.53
CA ASN A 178 -40.09 53.49 -40.81
C ASN A 178 -40.23 52.80 -39.44
N ALA A 179 -41.34 53.02 -38.72
CA ALA A 179 -41.59 52.37 -37.44
C ALA A 179 -41.82 50.86 -37.59
N LEU A 180 -42.53 50.44 -38.65
CA LEU A 180 -42.70 49.03 -39.03
C LEU A 180 -41.35 48.36 -39.33
N GLU A 181 -40.55 48.97 -40.20
CA GLU A 181 -39.22 48.47 -40.55
C GLU A 181 -38.28 48.39 -39.34
N LEU A 182 -38.33 49.39 -38.45
CA LEU A 182 -37.51 49.41 -37.24
C LEU A 182 -37.89 48.29 -36.27
N ALA A 183 -39.18 48.02 -36.10
CA ALA A 183 -39.66 46.94 -35.25
C ALA A 183 -39.29 45.56 -35.80
N GLU A 184 -39.46 45.33 -37.11
CA GLU A 184 -39.05 44.09 -37.78
C GLU A 184 -37.54 43.87 -37.64
N LYS A 185 -36.74 44.90 -37.89
CA LYS A 185 -35.28 44.85 -37.70
C LYS A 185 -34.91 44.56 -36.25
N HIS A 186 -35.61 45.16 -35.28
CA HIS A 186 -35.35 44.91 -33.86
C HIS A 186 -35.68 43.47 -33.47
N GLN A 187 -36.79 42.91 -33.96
CA GLN A 187 -37.14 41.50 -33.75
C GLN A 187 -36.08 40.56 -34.35
N LEU A 188 -35.61 40.85 -35.58
CA LEU A 188 -34.55 40.07 -36.21
C LEU A 188 -33.22 40.16 -35.45
N LEU A 189 -32.91 41.32 -34.86
CA LEU A 189 -31.72 41.48 -34.01
C LEU A 189 -31.84 40.66 -32.73
N GLN A 190 -32.99 40.70 -32.05
CA GLN A 190 -33.23 39.89 -30.84
C GLN A 190 -33.12 38.39 -31.12
N GLU A 191 -33.69 37.91 -32.23
CA GLU A 191 -33.59 36.50 -32.61
C GLU A 191 -32.14 36.10 -32.94
N LYS A 192 -31.39 36.98 -33.63
CA LYS A 192 -29.96 36.77 -33.89
C LYS A 192 -29.13 36.77 -32.61
N GLU A 193 -29.41 37.66 -31.68
CA GLU A 193 -28.73 37.69 -30.37
C GLU A 193 -28.99 36.39 -29.59
N ARG A 194 -30.23 35.90 -29.60
CA ARG A 194 -30.58 34.61 -28.99
C ARG A 194 -29.82 33.44 -29.64
N LEU A 195 -29.77 33.41 -30.96
CA LEU A 195 -29.01 32.40 -31.72
C LEU A 195 -27.51 32.47 -31.43
N ILE A 196 -26.93 33.67 -31.31
CA ILE A 196 -25.52 33.85 -30.96
C ILE A 196 -25.26 33.26 -29.57
N VAL A 197 -26.09 33.58 -28.58
CA VAL A 197 -25.96 33.04 -27.22
C VAL A 197 -26.03 31.50 -27.21
N GLU A 198 -26.96 30.90 -27.95
CA GLU A 198 -27.05 29.44 -28.06
C GLU A 198 -25.81 28.84 -28.72
N LYS A 199 -25.29 29.46 -29.79
CA LYS A 199 -24.08 29.00 -30.47
C LYS A 199 -22.84 29.17 -29.59
N ASP A 200 -22.73 30.25 -28.83
CA ASP A 200 -21.63 30.47 -27.88
C ASP A 200 -21.65 29.45 -26.75
N GLN A 201 -22.83 29.09 -26.24
CA GLN A 201 -22.99 27.99 -25.28
C GLN A 201 -22.53 26.66 -25.89
N HIS A 202 -22.94 26.38 -27.12
CA HIS A 202 -22.54 25.15 -27.82
C HIS A 202 -21.03 25.10 -28.09
N ILE A 203 -20.42 26.21 -28.51
CA ILE A 203 -18.96 26.34 -28.69
C ILE A 203 -18.25 26.08 -27.36
N THR A 204 -18.73 26.69 -26.27
CA THR A 204 -18.15 26.50 -24.94
C THR A 204 -18.16 25.03 -24.52
N MET A 205 -19.29 24.34 -24.72
CA MET A 205 -19.42 22.90 -24.44
C MET A 205 -18.45 22.07 -25.29
N LEU A 206 -18.36 22.32 -26.60
CA LEU A 206 -17.42 21.60 -27.47
C LEU A 206 -15.95 21.87 -27.09
N SER A 207 -15.61 23.11 -26.75
CA SER A 207 -14.28 23.47 -26.27
C SER A 207 -13.92 22.71 -25.00
N GLN A 208 -14.84 22.60 -24.03
CA GLN A 208 -14.64 21.80 -22.82
C GLN A 208 -14.44 20.31 -23.13
N GLN A 209 -15.20 19.75 -24.09
CA GLN A 209 -15.03 18.36 -24.52
C GLN A 209 -13.66 18.13 -25.16
N LEU A 210 -13.21 19.04 -26.04
CA LEU A 210 -11.88 18.97 -26.65
C LEU A 210 -10.77 19.06 -25.61
N GLU A 211 -10.91 19.92 -24.59
CA GLU A 211 -9.96 20.00 -23.49
C GLU A 211 -9.92 18.71 -22.65
N SER A 212 -11.07 18.04 -22.45
CA SER A 212 -11.13 16.75 -21.77
C SER A 212 -10.41 15.66 -22.57
N LEU A 213 -10.72 15.52 -23.86
CA LEU A 213 -10.06 14.54 -24.72
C LEU A 213 -8.54 14.80 -24.81
N ASN A 214 -8.14 16.06 -24.91
CA ASN A 214 -6.72 16.40 -24.97
C ASN A 214 -5.99 16.03 -23.66
N ARG A 215 -6.64 16.18 -22.50
CA ARG A 215 -6.08 15.72 -21.22
C ARG A 215 -5.92 14.19 -21.20
N GLU A 216 -6.93 13.45 -21.63
CA GLU A 216 -6.87 11.98 -21.71
C GLU A 216 -5.78 11.50 -22.66
N LEU A 217 -5.63 12.12 -23.84
CA LEU A 217 -4.61 11.77 -24.81
C LEU A 217 -3.19 12.02 -24.25
N ASN A 218 -3.00 13.13 -23.54
CA ASN A 218 -1.74 13.42 -22.85
C ASN A 218 -1.43 12.40 -21.75
N GLN A 219 -2.45 11.99 -20.97
CA GLN A 219 -2.28 10.97 -19.94
C GLN A 219 -1.90 9.61 -20.55
N LEU A 220 -2.63 9.15 -21.57
CA LEU A 220 -2.34 7.89 -22.26
C LEU A 220 -0.93 7.89 -22.88
N SER A 221 -0.49 9.02 -23.42
CA SER A 221 0.87 9.18 -23.95
C SER A 221 1.94 9.02 -22.86
N GLN A 222 1.73 9.63 -21.68
CA GLN A 222 2.62 9.48 -20.54
C GLN A 222 2.67 8.04 -20.02
N GLU A 223 1.52 7.40 -19.87
CA GLU A 223 1.42 5.99 -19.46
C GLU A 223 2.14 5.07 -20.45
N GLN A 224 1.99 5.30 -21.76
CA GLN A 224 2.69 4.54 -22.79
C GLN A 224 4.22 4.70 -22.68
N GLN A 225 4.72 5.92 -22.43
CA GLN A 225 6.15 6.16 -22.22
C GLN A 225 6.65 5.45 -20.96
N GLN A 226 5.87 5.48 -19.88
CA GLN A 226 6.20 4.77 -18.64
C GLN A 226 6.27 3.26 -18.86
N CYS A 227 5.28 2.65 -19.52
CA CYS A 227 5.30 1.24 -19.86
C CYS A 227 6.52 0.86 -20.70
N ARG A 228 6.87 1.65 -21.72
CA ARG A 228 8.10 1.44 -22.51
C ARG A 228 9.35 1.49 -21.63
N SER A 229 9.44 2.44 -20.69
CA SER A 229 10.58 2.55 -19.77
C SER A 229 10.70 1.37 -18.81
N LEU A 230 9.58 0.80 -18.37
CA LEU A 230 9.57 -0.40 -17.53
C LEU A 230 9.98 -1.62 -18.36
N GLN A 231 9.51 -1.71 -19.60
CA GLN A 231 9.87 -2.79 -20.50
C GLN A 231 11.37 -2.83 -20.80
N THR A 232 12.01 -1.66 -21.02
CA THR A 232 13.47 -1.59 -21.19
C THR A 232 14.25 -1.93 -19.92
N LYS A 233 13.67 -1.72 -18.73
CA LYS A 233 14.26 -2.16 -17.45
C LYS A 233 14.11 -3.66 -17.18
N ILE A 234 13.02 -4.26 -17.64
CA ILE A 234 12.73 -5.69 -17.43
C ILE A 234 13.57 -6.57 -18.38
N GLN A 235 13.74 -6.15 -19.64
CA GLN A 235 14.45 -6.93 -20.65
C GLN A 235 15.87 -7.39 -20.24
N PRO A 236 16.75 -6.55 -19.68
CA PRO A 236 18.07 -7.01 -19.24
C PRO A 236 17.99 -7.96 -18.04
N ARG A 237 17.03 -7.76 -17.12
CA ARG A 237 16.82 -8.67 -15.98
C ARG A 237 16.38 -10.06 -16.43
N GLN A 238 15.49 -10.12 -17.43
CA GLN A 238 15.07 -11.39 -18.02
C GLN A 238 16.24 -12.13 -18.69
N ALA A 239 17.10 -11.42 -19.41
CA ALA A 239 18.30 -12.02 -20.01
C ALA A 239 19.26 -12.57 -18.95
N ILE A 240 19.45 -11.84 -17.84
CA ILE A 240 20.26 -12.32 -16.70
C ILE A 240 19.64 -13.59 -16.10
N ILE A 241 18.34 -13.60 -15.83
CA ILE A 241 17.64 -14.77 -15.28
C ILE A 241 17.81 -15.99 -16.19
N GLN A 242 17.54 -15.85 -17.49
CA GLN A 242 17.71 -16.93 -18.46
C GLN A 242 19.16 -17.46 -18.53
N THR A 243 20.14 -16.57 -18.35
CA THR A 243 21.57 -16.96 -18.32
C THR A 243 21.86 -17.84 -17.10
N HIS A 244 21.23 -17.60 -15.96
CA HIS A 244 21.43 -18.38 -14.72
C HIS A 244 20.56 -19.65 -14.63
N GLU A 245 19.45 -19.72 -15.37
CA GLU A 245 18.57 -20.91 -15.38
C GLU A 245 19.28 -22.19 -15.85
N THR A 246 20.12 -22.09 -16.89
CA THR A 246 20.79 -23.28 -17.45
C THR A 246 21.83 -23.88 -16.49
N PRO A 247 22.73 -23.09 -15.87
CA PRO A 247 23.62 -23.59 -14.81
C PRO A 247 22.88 -24.16 -13.61
N ILE A 248 21.80 -23.52 -13.16
CA ILE A 248 21.00 -24.02 -12.03
C ILE A 248 20.39 -25.38 -12.37
N ALA A 249 19.83 -25.54 -13.57
CA ALA A 249 19.28 -26.82 -14.03
C ALA A 249 20.36 -27.91 -14.11
N GLN A 250 21.57 -27.57 -14.57
CA GLN A 250 22.71 -28.49 -14.61
C GLN A 250 23.17 -28.90 -13.20
N LEU A 251 23.26 -27.96 -12.27
CA LEU A 251 23.59 -28.23 -10.87
C LEU A 251 22.53 -29.11 -10.20
N GLN A 252 21.24 -28.86 -10.47
CA GLN A 252 20.14 -29.70 -9.98
C GLN A 252 20.20 -31.13 -10.55
N LEU A 253 20.59 -31.29 -11.81
CA LEU A 253 20.82 -32.61 -12.44
C LEU A 253 22.02 -33.33 -11.81
N GLN A 254 23.12 -32.62 -11.53
CA GLN A 254 24.26 -33.20 -10.81
C GLN A 254 23.90 -33.64 -9.38
N VAL A 255 23.12 -32.85 -8.65
CA VAL A 255 22.61 -33.23 -7.32
C VAL A 255 21.71 -34.46 -7.39
N LYS A 256 20.81 -34.54 -8.38
CA LYS A 256 19.95 -35.72 -8.59
C LYS A 256 20.71 -36.98 -9.01
N GLN A 257 21.84 -36.85 -9.70
CA GLN A 257 22.66 -37.98 -10.14
C GLN A 257 23.65 -38.47 -9.07
N GLY A 258 23.92 -37.66 -8.03
CA GLY A 258 24.94 -37.95 -7.01
C GLY A 258 24.47 -38.65 -5.73
N SER A 259 23.17 -38.71 -5.44
CA SER A 259 22.66 -39.37 -4.22
C SER A 259 21.28 -39.96 -4.45
N ASN A 260 21.18 -41.29 -4.54
CA ASN A 260 19.91 -41.94 -4.23
C ASN A 260 19.59 -41.63 -2.75
N PRO A 261 18.37 -41.18 -2.43
CA PRO A 261 17.99 -41.00 -1.03
C PRO A 261 18.18 -42.33 -0.29
N PRO A 262 18.78 -42.29 0.92
CA PRO A 262 19.04 -43.50 1.68
C PRO A 262 17.72 -44.23 1.92
N THR A 263 17.71 -45.54 1.66
CA THR A 263 16.52 -46.35 1.90
C THR A 263 16.27 -46.46 3.41
N ALA A 264 15.04 -46.79 3.82
CA ALA A 264 14.72 -47.03 5.22
C ALA A 264 15.65 -48.10 5.86
N ASP A 265 16.11 -49.08 5.08
CA ASP A 265 17.05 -50.10 5.53
C ASP A 265 18.49 -49.57 5.66
N ASP A 266 18.91 -48.60 4.86
CA ASP A 266 20.19 -47.91 5.02
C ASP A 266 20.20 -47.09 6.33
N LEU A 267 19.13 -46.34 6.59
CA LEU A 267 18.96 -45.53 7.80
C LEU A 267 18.95 -46.40 9.06
N LYS A 268 18.24 -47.52 9.02
CA LYS A 268 18.24 -48.51 10.09
C LYS A 268 19.63 -49.12 10.31
N ARG A 269 20.35 -49.45 9.25
CA ARG A 269 21.73 -49.95 9.36
C ARG A 269 22.65 -48.91 9.98
N ALA A 270 22.54 -47.64 9.60
CA ALA A 270 23.32 -46.54 10.16
C ALA A 270 23.03 -46.33 11.66
N ALA A 271 21.76 -46.27 12.05
CA ALA A 271 21.35 -46.13 13.45
C ALA A 271 21.87 -47.31 14.31
N LYS A 272 21.75 -48.53 13.79
CA LYS A 272 22.25 -49.74 14.45
C LYS A 272 23.78 -49.78 14.54
N ALA A 273 24.49 -49.29 13.52
CA ALA A 273 25.94 -49.25 13.51
C ALA A 273 26.49 -48.30 14.59
N LYS A 274 25.88 -47.11 14.76
CA LYS A 274 26.27 -46.14 15.79
C LYS A 274 26.08 -46.69 17.21
N LEU A 275 24.94 -47.33 17.48
CA LEU A 275 24.62 -47.84 18.83
C LEU A 275 25.32 -49.18 19.12
N GLY A 276 25.56 -49.99 18.10
CA GLY A 276 26.06 -51.36 18.22
C GLY A 276 24.95 -52.41 18.22
N ALA A 277 25.22 -53.55 17.57
CA ALA A 277 24.20 -54.57 17.30
C ALA A 277 23.65 -55.28 18.56
N VAL A 278 24.45 -55.36 19.63
CA VAL A 278 24.05 -55.98 20.91
C VAL A 278 23.05 -55.08 21.62
N ILE A 279 23.44 -53.83 21.89
CA ILE A 279 22.61 -52.82 22.56
C ILE A 279 21.31 -52.60 21.77
N TRP A 280 21.38 -52.54 20.44
CA TRP A 280 20.19 -52.42 19.58
C TRP A 280 19.13 -53.50 19.85
N LYS A 281 19.55 -54.74 20.11
CA LYS A 281 18.63 -55.86 20.39
C LYS A 281 18.01 -55.79 21.79
N CYS A 282 18.64 -55.08 22.72
CA CYS A 282 18.12 -54.89 24.09
C CYS A 282 16.98 -53.86 24.14
N LEU A 283 16.93 -52.92 23.19
CA LEU A 283 15.94 -51.85 23.16
C LEU A 283 14.55 -52.33 22.72
N ASN A 284 13.50 -51.68 23.24
CA ASN A 284 12.12 -51.88 22.79
C ASN A 284 11.97 -51.55 21.29
N SER A 285 11.08 -52.27 20.60
CA SER A 285 10.80 -52.05 19.17
C SER A 285 10.34 -50.62 18.85
N HIS A 286 9.61 -49.97 19.76
CA HIS A 286 9.25 -48.56 19.61
C HIS A 286 10.50 -47.68 19.70
N SER A 287 11.47 -48.03 20.56
CA SER A 287 12.64 -47.17 20.82
C SER A 287 13.61 -47.27 19.67
N GLN A 288 13.74 -48.47 19.09
CA GLN A 288 14.38 -48.68 17.80
C GLN A 288 13.75 -47.81 16.70
N ARG A 289 12.41 -47.70 16.65
CA ARG A 289 11.73 -46.83 15.67
C ARG A 289 12.03 -45.35 15.89
N ASP A 290 11.98 -44.87 17.13
CA ASP A 290 12.31 -43.47 17.42
C ASP A 290 13.78 -43.16 17.11
N LEU A 291 14.71 -44.08 17.40
CA LEU A 291 16.11 -43.91 16.99
C LEU A 291 16.25 -43.81 15.46
N ILE A 292 15.58 -44.69 14.69
CA ILE A 292 15.59 -44.59 13.22
C ILE A 292 15.03 -43.23 12.77
N ALA A 293 13.91 -42.79 13.34
CA ALA A 293 13.30 -41.51 13.01
C ALA A 293 14.25 -40.33 13.32
N ALA A 294 14.92 -40.34 14.48
CA ALA A 294 15.90 -39.32 14.84
C ALA A 294 17.06 -39.24 13.81
N TYR A 295 17.57 -40.40 13.37
CA TYR A 295 18.60 -40.46 12.32
C TYR A 295 18.10 -40.00 10.95
N THR A 296 16.85 -40.32 10.63
CA THR A 296 16.21 -39.91 9.38
C THR A 296 16.13 -38.39 9.32
N HIS A 297 15.56 -37.76 10.34
CA HIS A 297 15.49 -36.30 10.44
C HIS A 297 16.87 -35.64 10.40
N GLN A 298 17.87 -36.21 11.09
CA GLN A 298 19.24 -35.70 11.03
C GLN A 298 19.80 -35.74 9.59
N GLN A 299 19.58 -36.82 8.84
CA GLN A 299 20.07 -36.94 7.46
C GLN A 299 19.31 -36.03 6.51
N ASP A 300 17.98 -35.93 6.64
CA ASP A 300 17.16 -35.04 5.83
C ASP A 300 17.62 -33.59 6.00
N ILE A 301 17.78 -33.14 7.25
CA ILE A 301 18.30 -31.80 7.57
C ILE A 301 19.69 -31.57 6.97
N ARG A 302 20.60 -32.55 7.06
CA ARG A 302 21.95 -32.43 6.50
C ARG A 302 21.99 -32.47 4.97
N SER A 303 21.00 -33.11 4.33
CA SER A 303 20.88 -33.15 2.88
C SER A 303 20.40 -31.81 2.29
N GLU A 304 19.68 -31.02 3.10
CA GLU A 304 19.22 -29.66 2.77
C GLU A 304 20.35 -28.63 3.03
N SER A 305 21.41 -28.67 2.22
CA SER A 305 22.67 -27.92 2.45
C SER A 305 22.55 -26.38 2.50
N PHE A 306 21.39 -25.80 2.19
CA PHE A 306 21.20 -24.35 2.04
C PHE A 306 20.64 -23.65 3.29
N THR A 307 20.15 -24.39 4.28
CA THR A 307 19.44 -23.83 5.46
C THR A 307 20.12 -24.14 6.79
N ALA A 308 21.36 -24.64 6.81
CA ALA A 308 22.05 -25.18 8.00
C ALA A 308 22.04 -24.29 9.28
N HIS A 309 21.86 -22.97 9.17
CA HIS A 309 21.78 -22.05 10.31
C HIS A 309 20.35 -21.80 10.84
N LEU A 310 19.33 -22.31 10.16
CA LEU A 310 17.90 -22.19 10.47
C LEU A 310 17.25 -23.57 10.71
N THR A 311 18.04 -24.64 10.73
CA THR A 311 17.53 -26.00 10.82
C THR A 311 17.14 -26.37 12.25
N ASP A 312 15.93 -26.87 12.38
CA ASP A 312 15.34 -27.29 13.65
C ASP A 312 15.47 -28.80 13.85
N TYR A 313 16.29 -29.22 14.81
CA TYR A 313 16.45 -30.62 15.19
C TYR A 313 15.44 -31.08 16.23
N SER A 314 14.42 -30.28 16.57
CA SER A 314 13.49 -30.56 17.68
C SER A 314 12.82 -31.93 17.54
N GLU A 315 12.32 -32.28 16.35
CA GLU A 315 11.71 -33.59 16.13
C GLU A 315 12.71 -34.72 16.37
N ALA A 316 13.95 -34.61 15.88
CA ALA A 316 14.99 -35.60 16.12
C ALA A 316 15.34 -35.71 17.62
N GLY A 317 15.42 -34.57 18.32
CA GLY A 317 15.69 -34.53 19.77
C GLY A 317 14.57 -35.14 20.60
N LEU A 318 13.30 -34.86 20.27
CA LEU A 318 12.12 -35.46 20.92
C LEU A 318 12.14 -36.98 20.82
N ARG A 319 12.49 -37.52 19.65
CA ARG A 319 12.60 -38.97 19.41
C ARG A 319 13.64 -39.62 20.32
N LEU A 320 14.81 -39.00 20.48
CA LEU A 320 15.83 -39.47 21.42
C LEU A 320 15.31 -39.44 22.86
N GLY A 321 14.68 -38.34 23.27
CA GLY A 321 14.07 -38.20 24.60
C GLY A 321 13.03 -39.30 24.90
N PHE A 322 12.12 -39.58 23.95
CA PHE A 322 11.11 -40.63 24.11
C PHE A 322 11.70 -42.04 24.22
N ALA A 323 12.82 -42.30 23.56
CA ALA A 323 13.54 -43.56 23.73
C ALA A 323 14.08 -43.68 25.17
N VAL A 324 14.73 -42.64 25.69
CA VAL A 324 15.27 -42.64 27.07
C VAL A 324 14.16 -42.80 28.11
N GLU A 325 13.06 -42.05 27.98
CA GLU A 325 11.92 -42.18 28.89
C GLU A 325 11.38 -43.61 28.95
N ARG A 326 11.29 -44.27 27.79
CA ARG A 326 10.72 -45.62 27.69
C ARG A 326 11.66 -46.72 28.15
N GLU A 327 12.94 -46.57 27.90
CA GLU A 327 13.94 -47.56 28.28
C GLU A 327 14.35 -47.42 29.74
N ILE A 328 14.35 -46.21 30.31
CA ILE A 328 14.90 -45.96 31.65
C ILE A 328 13.81 -45.54 32.64
N ILE A 329 13.08 -44.47 32.32
CA ILE A 329 12.20 -43.80 33.28
C ILE A 329 10.95 -44.66 33.56
N GLN A 330 10.25 -45.14 32.53
CA GLN A 330 9.05 -45.94 32.74
C GLN A 330 9.34 -47.27 33.47
N PRO A 331 10.39 -48.05 33.13
CA PRO A 331 10.70 -49.27 33.84
C PRO A 331 11.07 -49.02 35.30
N PHE A 332 11.89 -48.00 35.60
CA PHE A 332 12.25 -47.65 36.97
C PHE A 332 11.00 -47.38 37.82
N PHE A 333 10.15 -46.43 37.40
CA PHE A 333 8.99 -46.03 38.20
C PHE A 333 7.91 -47.12 38.29
N LYS A 334 7.77 -47.94 37.25
CA LYS A 334 6.87 -49.10 37.29
C LYS A 334 7.35 -50.12 38.32
N GLN A 335 8.65 -50.42 38.35
CA GLN A 335 9.21 -51.46 39.21
C GLN A 335 9.33 -51.01 40.66
N ILE A 336 9.72 -49.76 40.94
CA ILE A 336 9.74 -49.25 42.32
C ILE A 336 8.34 -49.18 42.93
N HIS A 337 7.31 -48.85 42.13
CA HIS A 337 5.93 -48.89 42.59
C HIS A 337 5.49 -50.31 42.98
N GLN A 338 5.84 -51.32 42.17
CA GLN A 338 5.57 -52.72 42.51
C GLN A 338 6.32 -53.17 43.76
N PHE A 339 7.58 -52.76 43.91
CA PHE A 339 8.39 -53.02 45.09
C PHE A 339 7.78 -52.43 46.36
N LEU A 340 7.31 -51.17 46.31
CA LEU A 340 6.66 -50.53 47.46
C LEU A 340 5.35 -51.21 47.83
N LEU A 341 4.52 -51.58 46.85
CA LEU A 341 3.28 -52.32 47.09
C LEU A 341 3.54 -53.68 47.75
N ALA A 342 4.59 -54.39 47.32
CA ALA A 342 4.95 -55.70 47.89
C ALA A 342 5.46 -55.59 49.34
N ASN A 343 6.06 -54.46 49.71
CA ASN A 343 6.66 -54.23 51.03
C ASN A 343 5.79 -53.37 51.97
N GLY A 344 4.53 -53.11 51.62
CA GLY A 344 3.62 -52.30 52.44
C GLY A 344 4.01 -50.82 52.53
N GLY A 345 4.79 -50.30 51.58
CA GLY A 345 5.23 -48.91 51.52
C GLY A 345 4.16 -47.94 51.00
N SER A 346 4.44 -46.64 51.11
CA SER A 346 3.60 -45.56 50.56
C SER A 346 3.56 -45.59 49.02
N SER A 347 2.48 -45.11 48.42
CA SER A 347 2.40 -44.83 46.98
C SER A 347 3.08 -43.51 46.60
N GLU A 348 4.10 -43.10 47.34
CA GLU A 348 4.86 -41.88 47.16
C GLU A 348 6.33 -42.16 47.50
N ILE A 349 7.24 -41.63 46.68
CA ILE A 349 8.69 -41.71 46.88
C ILE A 349 9.31 -40.37 46.48
N GLY A 350 10.02 -39.71 47.39
CA GLY A 350 10.70 -38.43 47.16
C GLY A 350 9.81 -37.34 46.56
N GLY A 351 8.56 -37.24 47.03
CA GLY A 351 7.57 -36.28 46.51
C GLY A 351 6.88 -36.70 45.21
N VAL A 352 7.22 -37.85 44.63
CA VAL A 352 6.59 -38.38 43.41
C VAL A 352 5.48 -39.35 43.77
N THR A 353 4.22 -38.97 43.50
CA THR A 353 3.09 -39.91 43.63
C THR A 353 3.15 -40.97 42.53
N LEU A 354 3.15 -42.24 42.95
CA LEU A 354 3.23 -43.42 42.10
C LEU A 354 1.83 -43.96 41.79
N LYS A 355 1.58 -44.23 40.50
CA LYS A 355 0.33 -44.81 40.01
C LYS A 355 0.60 -45.78 38.86
N ALA A 356 -0.23 -46.82 38.74
CA ALA A 356 -0.04 -47.90 37.76
C ALA A 356 -0.08 -47.44 36.28
N ARG A 357 -0.75 -46.33 35.97
CA ARG A 357 -0.92 -45.80 34.60
C ARG A 357 -0.37 -44.39 34.39
N LYS A 358 0.39 -43.86 35.36
CA LYS A 358 1.03 -42.55 35.22
C LYS A 358 2.23 -42.68 34.29
N LYS A 359 2.40 -41.69 33.39
CA LYS A 359 3.63 -41.50 32.63
C LYS A 359 4.58 -40.65 33.47
N TYR A 360 5.81 -41.11 33.60
CA TYR A 360 6.86 -40.40 34.33
C TYR A 360 7.83 -39.73 33.34
N THR A 361 8.39 -38.60 33.72
CA THR A 361 9.28 -37.78 32.88
C THR A 361 10.72 -37.83 33.40
N LEU A 362 11.68 -37.45 32.57
CA LEU A 362 13.11 -37.47 32.90
C LEU A 362 13.44 -36.68 34.17
N GLU A 363 12.78 -35.55 34.41
CA GLU A 363 12.99 -34.68 35.56
C GLU A 363 12.75 -35.35 36.93
N MET A 364 11.95 -36.41 36.97
CA MET A 364 11.49 -37.01 38.23
C MET A 364 12.53 -37.95 38.87
N LEU A 365 13.51 -38.42 38.09
CA LEU A 365 14.47 -39.45 38.54
C LEU A 365 15.74 -38.89 39.20
N PRO A 366 16.43 -37.85 38.66
CA PRO A 366 17.68 -37.36 39.23
C PRO A 366 17.63 -37.05 40.73
N PRO A 367 16.59 -36.38 41.27
CA PRO A 367 16.48 -36.10 42.70
C PRO A 367 16.45 -37.35 43.57
N LEU A 368 15.94 -38.48 43.06
CA LEU A 368 15.88 -39.75 43.80
C LEU A 368 17.24 -40.46 43.87
N LEU A 369 18.15 -40.16 42.95
CA LEU A 369 19.44 -40.84 42.81
C LEU A 369 20.53 -40.18 43.65
N ALA A 370 20.66 -38.85 43.57
CA ALA A 370 21.75 -38.11 44.21
C ALA A 370 21.29 -36.81 44.86
N ASP A 371 22.04 -36.33 45.87
CA ASP A 371 21.85 -35.00 46.48
C ASP A 371 22.44 -33.89 45.61
N GLN A 372 23.47 -34.22 44.81
CA GLN A 372 24.13 -33.29 43.89
C GLN A 372 24.41 -33.95 42.55
N TRP A 373 24.29 -33.21 41.45
CA TRP A 373 24.62 -33.66 40.09
C TRP A 373 24.95 -32.48 39.18
N HIS A 374 25.51 -32.74 38.01
CA HIS A 374 25.84 -31.71 37.02
C HIS A 374 24.73 -31.54 35.98
N SER A 375 24.34 -30.30 35.70
CA SER A 375 23.33 -29.95 34.71
C SER A 375 23.82 -28.84 33.79
N PHE A 376 23.10 -28.61 32.68
CA PHE A 376 23.42 -27.54 31.74
C PHE A 376 22.87 -26.19 32.18
N GLN A 377 23.69 -25.14 32.09
CA GLN A 377 23.24 -23.78 32.36
C GLN A 377 22.18 -23.34 31.34
N GLU A 378 20.98 -23.04 31.84
CA GLU A 378 19.82 -22.71 30.98
C GLU A 378 20.06 -21.48 30.10
N THR A 379 20.74 -20.45 30.64
CA THR A 379 21.09 -19.24 29.88
C THR A 379 22.02 -19.52 28.71
N LEU A 380 22.92 -20.50 28.82
CA LEU A 380 23.86 -20.86 27.76
C LEU A 380 23.21 -21.76 26.71
N LEU A 381 22.23 -22.57 27.10
CA LEU A 381 21.41 -23.37 26.18
C LEU A 381 20.48 -22.53 25.29
N MET A 382 20.30 -21.24 25.59
CA MET A 382 19.53 -20.34 24.72
C MET A 382 20.35 -19.79 23.55
N ASN A 383 21.66 -20.08 23.48
CA ASN A 383 22.53 -19.59 22.43
C ASN A 383 22.42 -20.42 21.15
N ASN A 384 22.56 -19.76 20.00
CA ASN A 384 22.56 -20.41 18.69
C ASN A 384 23.92 -21.02 18.28
N HIS A 385 24.94 -20.86 19.12
CA HIS A 385 26.30 -21.36 18.88
C HIS A 385 26.81 -22.10 20.13
N PRO A 386 27.69 -23.10 19.94
CA PRO A 386 28.24 -23.86 21.06
C PRO A 386 29.06 -22.96 21.98
N CYS A 387 28.90 -23.16 23.28
CA CYS A 387 29.73 -22.53 24.31
C CYS A 387 30.89 -23.45 24.73
N PRO A 388 32.01 -22.90 25.24
CA PRO A 388 33.09 -23.70 25.81
C PRO A 388 32.59 -24.60 26.94
N GLU A 389 33.05 -25.85 26.94
CA GLU A 389 32.57 -26.90 27.86
C GLU A 389 32.75 -26.54 29.34
N GLU A 390 33.80 -25.77 29.67
CA GLU A 390 34.14 -25.32 31.03
C GLU A 390 33.03 -24.52 31.73
N HIS A 391 32.21 -23.80 30.95
CA HIS A 391 31.14 -22.96 31.49
C HIS A 391 29.75 -23.56 31.28
N LEU A 392 29.65 -24.65 30.51
CA LEU A 392 28.37 -25.22 30.09
C LEU A 392 27.60 -25.85 31.27
N TYR A 393 28.32 -26.26 32.31
CA TYR A 393 27.76 -27.00 33.43
C TYR A 393 27.62 -26.16 34.70
N TYR A 394 26.69 -26.56 35.56
CA TYR A 394 26.62 -26.14 36.95
C TYR A 394 26.20 -27.32 37.84
N THR A 395 26.53 -27.25 39.13
CA THR A 395 26.14 -28.26 40.10
C THR A 395 24.75 -27.95 40.66
N VAL A 396 23.80 -28.85 40.45
CA VAL A 396 22.50 -28.84 41.12
C VAL A 396 22.66 -29.45 42.50
N THR A 397 22.07 -28.84 43.52
CA THR A 397 21.94 -29.44 44.86
C THR A 397 20.47 -29.54 45.22
N PHE A 398 20.01 -30.74 45.56
CA PHE A 398 18.61 -31.03 45.87
C PHE A 398 18.48 -31.90 47.13
N ASN A 399 18.19 -31.24 48.25
CA ASN A 399 18.16 -31.88 49.58
C ASN A 399 16.72 -32.16 50.07
N SER A 400 15.72 -32.03 49.21
CA SER A 400 14.31 -32.16 49.60
C SER A 400 13.83 -33.62 49.67
N VAL A 401 14.57 -34.57 49.09
CA VAL A 401 14.26 -36.00 49.23
C VAL A 401 14.78 -36.49 50.57
N ASN A 402 13.90 -37.08 51.38
CA ASN A 402 14.28 -37.58 52.71
C ASN A 402 15.23 -38.81 52.61
N ALA A 403 16.03 -39.03 53.65
CA ALA A 403 17.02 -40.11 53.69
C ALA A 403 16.41 -41.52 53.66
N ALA A 404 15.16 -41.67 54.15
CA ALA A 404 14.46 -42.95 54.14
C ALA A 404 14.11 -43.37 52.70
N ASP A 405 13.57 -42.45 51.90
CA ASP A 405 13.25 -42.66 50.49
C ASP A 405 14.49 -43.00 49.67
N ARG A 406 15.61 -42.29 49.89
CA ARG A 406 16.88 -42.63 49.23
C ARG A 406 17.36 -44.03 49.59
N THR A 407 17.20 -44.42 50.85
CA THR A 407 17.53 -45.77 51.31
C THR A 407 16.62 -46.81 50.66
N THR A 408 15.32 -46.54 50.57
CA THR A 408 14.35 -47.39 49.87
C THR A 408 14.70 -47.54 48.39
N VAL A 409 15.07 -46.47 47.69
CA VAL A 409 15.54 -46.52 46.30
C VAL A 409 16.77 -47.41 46.18
N LYS A 410 17.79 -47.24 47.05
CA LYS A 410 18.99 -48.08 47.05
C LYS A 410 18.68 -49.56 47.30
N THR A 411 17.81 -49.86 48.27
CA THR A 411 17.37 -51.24 48.54
C THR A 411 16.61 -51.84 47.36
N PHE A 412 15.72 -51.08 46.73
CA PHE A 412 15.02 -51.48 45.52
C PHE A 412 16.00 -51.82 44.40
N LEU A 413 16.95 -50.92 44.10
CA LEU A 413 17.91 -51.12 43.02
C LEU A 413 18.79 -52.36 43.27
N GLN A 414 19.15 -52.66 44.52
CA GLN A 414 19.93 -53.86 44.86
C GLN A 414 19.17 -55.16 44.58
N GLN A 415 17.84 -55.13 44.64
CA GLN A 415 16.98 -56.30 44.39
C GLN A 415 16.47 -56.38 42.96
N TRP A 416 16.50 -55.27 42.22
CA TRP A 416 16.01 -55.21 40.85
C TRP A 416 17.04 -55.83 39.90
N ASN A 417 16.78 -57.08 39.47
CA ASN A 417 17.61 -57.75 38.48
C ASN A 417 17.41 -57.17 37.06
N HIS A 418 18.03 -56.01 36.81
CA HIS A 418 17.98 -55.31 35.54
C HIS A 418 19.27 -54.49 35.32
N PRO A 419 19.78 -54.37 34.09
CA PRO A 419 21.03 -53.63 33.83
C PRO A 419 20.97 -52.16 34.28
N ILE A 420 19.82 -51.51 34.14
CA ILE A 420 19.57 -50.16 34.65
C ILE A 420 19.86 -50.06 36.15
N ALA A 421 19.50 -51.08 36.93
CA ALA A 421 19.70 -51.04 38.37
C ALA A 421 21.20 -50.99 38.73
N GLN A 422 22.02 -51.75 38.01
CA GLN A 422 23.48 -51.73 38.18
C GLN A 422 24.06 -50.37 37.80
N TRP A 423 23.62 -49.79 36.68
CA TRP A 423 24.05 -48.46 36.26
C TRP A 423 23.69 -47.38 37.28
N LEU A 424 22.43 -47.38 37.75
CA LEU A 424 21.95 -46.43 38.75
C LEU A 424 22.63 -46.59 40.13
N LEU A 425 23.07 -47.80 40.50
CA LEU A 425 23.78 -48.05 41.77
C LEU A 425 25.25 -47.68 41.72
N THR A 426 25.93 -48.04 40.63
CA THR A 426 27.38 -47.87 40.51
C THR A 426 27.77 -46.44 40.12
N GLN A 427 26.86 -45.71 39.49
CA GLN A 427 27.11 -44.37 38.94
C GLN A 427 25.97 -43.40 39.28
N ASP A 428 25.46 -43.42 40.52
CA ASP A 428 24.29 -42.63 40.94
C ASP A 428 24.35 -41.15 40.52
N THR A 429 25.46 -40.48 40.79
CA THR A 429 25.69 -39.06 40.51
C THR A 429 25.84 -38.79 39.01
N ASN A 430 26.53 -39.67 38.27
CA ASN A 430 26.69 -39.52 36.83
C ASN A 430 25.39 -39.82 36.09
N ALA A 431 24.63 -40.82 36.54
CA ALA A 431 23.31 -41.16 36.01
C ALA A 431 22.32 -40.01 36.23
N ALA A 432 22.29 -39.43 37.44
CA ALA A 432 21.50 -38.23 37.73
C ALA A 432 21.87 -37.07 36.80
N SER A 433 23.18 -36.84 36.59
CA SER A 433 23.69 -35.82 35.68
C SER A 433 23.25 -36.06 34.24
N ALA A 434 23.44 -37.29 33.72
CA ALA A 434 23.10 -37.64 32.34
C ALA A 434 21.59 -37.53 32.09
N ILE A 435 20.75 -38.03 33.00
CA ILE A 435 19.29 -37.96 32.87
C ILE A 435 18.81 -36.51 32.88
N ASP A 436 19.34 -35.68 33.78
CA ASP A 436 18.95 -34.26 33.84
C ASP A 436 19.45 -33.48 32.62
N GLN A 437 20.67 -33.72 32.16
CA GLN A 437 21.21 -33.10 30.94
C GLN A 437 20.38 -33.45 29.69
N ILE A 438 19.95 -34.70 29.57
CA ILE A 438 19.02 -35.13 28.51
C ILE A 438 17.68 -34.42 28.67
N ASN A 439 17.15 -34.28 29.89
CA ASN A 439 15.92 -33.54 30.16
C ASN A 439 16.02 -32.08 29.70
N ARG A 440 17.13 -31.38 30.01
CA ARG A 440 17.36 -29.98 29.61
C ARG A 440 17.32 -29.83 28.08
N LEU A 441 18.08 -30.65 27.35
CA LEU A 441 18.12 -30.59 25.89
C LEU A 441 16.79 -31.01 25.26
N ARG A 442 16.14 -32.03 25.80
CA ARG A 442 14.82 -32.49 25.34
C ARG A 442 13.76 -31.42 25.56
N ASN A 443 13.85 -30.64 26.64
CA ASN A 443 12.91 -29.55 26.90
C ASN A 443 13.06 -28.39 25.92
N ILE A 444 14.25 -28.12 25.38
CA ILE A 444 14.38 -27.14 24.27
C ILE A 444 13.48 -27.57 23.10
N ALA A 445 13.56 -28.84 22.73
CA ALA A 445 12.78 -29.41 21.62
C ALA A 445 11.25 -29.46 21.84
N THR A 446 10.77 -29.15 23.04
CA THR A 446 9.32 -29.18 23.35
C THR A 446 8.67 -27.82 23.32
N HIS A 447 9.46 -26.74 23.35
CA HIS A 447 8.95 -25.37 23.35
C HIS A 447 8.96 -24.82 21.93
N THR A 448 7.85 -24.24 21.49
CA THR A 448 7.72 -23.66 20.14
C THR A 448 8.58 -22.41 19.93
N ASP A 449 9.05 -21.81 21.01
CA ASP A 449 9.73 -20.51 21.00
C ASP A 449 11.26 -20.65 20.82
N HIS A 450 11.78 -21.87 20.89
CA HIS A 450 13.22 -22.15 20.80
C HIS A 450 13.49 -23.30 19.81
N LEU A 451 14.46 -23.09 18.92
CA LEU A 451 14.90 -24.10 17.97
C LEU A 451 15.97 -24.99 18.63
N LEU A 452 15.85 -26.31 18.44
CA LEU A 452 16.95 -27.21 18.78
C LEU A 452 18.02 -27.13 17.69
N HIS A 453 19.01 -26.26 17.86
CA HIS A 453 20.15 -26.17 16.95
C HIS A 453 21.00 -27.45 16.88
N GLU A 454 21.82 -27.59 15.82
CA GLU A 454 22.65 -28.79 15.59
C GLU A 454 23.52 -29.15 16.80
N TRP A 455 24.19 -28.17 17.42
CA TRP A 455 25.07 -28.43 18.56
C TRP A 455 24.32 -28.97 19.78
N HIS A 456 23.07 -28.53 20.01
CA HIS A 456 22.20 -29.09 21.05
C HIS A 456 21.86 -30.55 20.77
N PHE A 457 21.51 -30.84 19.51
CA PHE A 457 21.20 -32.20 19.08
C PHE A 457 22.42 -33.12 19.16
N GLU A 458 23.61 -32.64 18.82
CA GLU A 458 24.85 -33.40 18.94
C GLU A 458 25.19 -33.73 20.40
N LEU A 459 24.98 -32.79 21.34
CA LEU A 459 25.10 -33.06 22.76
C LEU A 459 24.11 -34.14 23.21
N LEU A 460 22.85 -34.03 22.80
CA LEU A 460 21.80 -34.99 23.14
C LEU A 460 22.11 -36.38 22.56
N GLN A 461 22.52 -36.45 21.29
CA GLN A 461 22.93 -37.69 20.63
C GLN A 461 24.13 -38.32 21.36
N ALA A 462 25.12 -37.51 21.75
CA ALA A 462 26.28 -37.97 22.48
C ALA A 462 25.94 -38.49 23.89
N LEU A 463 24.94 -37.92 24.58
CA LEU A 463 24.46 -38.44 25.86
C LEU A 463 23.68 -39.75 25.71
N VAL A 464 22.83 -39.86 24.69
CA VAL A 464 21.94 -41.02 24.52
C VAL A 464 22.65 -42.22 23.87
N ILE A 465 23.30 -41.98 22.74
CA ILE A 465 23.88 -43.00 21.86
C ILE A 465 25.40 -43.08 22.05
N GLY A 466 26.04 -41.95 22.37
CA GLY A 466 27.49 -41.83 22.46
C GLY A 466 28.08 -41.14 21.24
N ASN A 467 29.37 -40.83 21.34
CA ASN A 467 30.20 -40.30 20.26
C ASN A 467 31.59 -40.95 20.33
N GLU A 468 32.58 -40.36 19.65
CA GLU A 468 33.95 -40.89 19.63
C GLU A 468 34.68 -40.78 20.98
N THR A 469 34.28 -39.83 21.83
CA THR A 469 34.98 -39.49 23.08
C THR A 469 34.31 -40.06 24.33
N ARG A 470 32.99 -40.28 24.31
CA ARG A 470 32.21 -40.79 25.44
C ARG A 470 31.16 -41.82 25.02
N PRO A 471 30.97 -42.91 25.79
CA PRO A 471 29.83 -43.79 25.61
C PRO A 471 28.53 -43.04 25.96
N GLY A 472 27.43 -43.36 25.27
CA GLY A 472 26.11 -42.89 25.66
C GLY A 472 25.48 -43.81 26.70
N ILE A 473 24.43 -43.34 27.38
CA ILE A 473 23.79 -44.08 28.48
C ILE A 473 23.31 -45.48 28.06
N PHE A 474 22.88 -45.69 26.82
CA PHE A 474 22.46 -47.03 26.39
C PHE A 474 23.62 -48.01 26.33
N ARG A 475 24.83 -47.55 26.02
CA ARG A 475 26.04 -48.37 26.12
C ARG A 475 26.47 -48.56 27.57
N GLU A 476 26.31 -47.56 28.43
CA GLU A 476 26.62 -47.73 29.85
C GLU A 476 25.68 -48.73 30.55
N ILE A 477 24.43 -48.82 30.09
CA ILE A 477 23.42 -49.71 30.67
C ILE A 477 23.50 -51.12 30.08
N TYR A 478 23.67 -51.27 28.76
CA TYR A 478 23.55 -52.55 28.06
C TYR A 478 24.85 -53.05 27.40
N GLY A 479 25.94 -52.29 27.52
CA GLY A 479 27.21 -52.54 26.84
C GLY A 479 28.17 -53.46 27.57
#